data_AF-A0A955ANQ4-F1
#
_entry.id   AF-A0A955ANQ4-F1
#
_cell.length_a   1.000
_cell.length_b   1.000
_cell.length_c   1.000
_cell.angle_alpha   90.00
_cell.angle_beta   90.00
_cell.angle_gamma   90.00
#
_symmetry.space_group_name_H-M   'P 1'
#
loop_
_entity.id
_entity.type
_entity.pdbx_description
1 polymer ?
#
loop_
_entity_poly.entity_id
_entity_poly.type
_entity_poly.pdbx_seq_one_letter_code
_entity_poly.pdbx_strand_id
1 'polypeptide(L)'
;VASVMERRSQDRRSEYVFCSSSGKARGYSSQAIRKAFNRAGLRDCTIHTLRHTHASRLIQNGMNVYEVRTILGHTDIRTTMRYAHLDDVAVSSKARDVIDVFNQESGYGDD
;
A
#
# COMPACT_ATOMS: atom_id res chain seq x y z
N VAL A 1 4.33 -11.59 -0.42
CA VAL A 1 5.40 -10.73 -0.99
C VAL A 1 6.78 -11.17 -0.50
N ALA A 2 6.95 -11.41 0.80
CA ALA A 2 8.19 -11.95 1.39
C ALA A 2 8.75 -13.17 0.65
N SER A 3 7.93 -14.19 0.38
CA SER A 3 8.37 -15.40 -0.33
C SER A 3 8.89 -15.18 -1.76
N VAL A 4 8.45 -14.12 -2.43
CA VAL A 4 8.95 -13.76 -3.78
C VAL A 4 10.31 -13.07 -3.68
N MET A 5 10.45 -12.17 -2.70
CA MET A 5 11.71 -11.45 -2.46
C MET A 5 12.79 -12.40 -1.95
N GLU A 6 12.45 -13.27 -1.01
CA GLU A 6 13.35 -14.26 -0.43
C GLU A 6 13.86 -15.24 -1.50
N ARG A 7 12.97 -15.82 -2.30
CA ARG A 7 13.35 -16.68 -3.43
C ARG A 7 14.31 -15.99 -4.41
N ARG A 8 14.13 -14.69 -4.66
CA ARG A 8 14.99 -13.93 -5.57
C ARG A 8 16.28 -13.45 -4.93
N SER A 9 16.28 -13.21 -3.63
CA SER A 9 17.48 -12.85 -2.85
C SER A 9 18.44 -14.02 -2.70
N GLN A 10 17.92 -15.25 -2.65
CA GLN A 10 18.73 -16.47 -2.58
C GLN A 10 19.41 -16.80 -3.93
N ASP A 11 18.87 -16.31 -5.04
CA ASP A 11 19.45 -16.47 -6.37
C ASP A 11 20.60 -15.46 -6.56
N ARG A 12 21.81 -15.81 -6.09
CA ARG A 12 23.02 -14.94 -6.08
C ARG A 12 23.63 -14.66 -7.47
N ARG A 13 22.89 -14.88 -8.56
CA ARG A 13 23.36 -14.64 -9.94
C ARG A 13 23.49 -13.15 -10.29
N SER A 14 23.01 -12.26 -9.43
CA SER A 14 23.07 -10.81 -9.60
C SER A 14 23.07 -10.11 -8.24
N GLU A 15 23.68 -8.93 -8.17
CA GLU A 15 23.56 -8.02 -7.03
C GLU A 15 22.13 -7.48 -6.87
N TYR A 16 21.32 -7.49 -7.94
CA TYR A 16 19.96 -6.94 -7.94
C TYR A 16 18.90 -8.03 -7.68
N VAL A 17 17.97 -7.76 -6.75
CA VAL A 17 16.77 -8.62 -6.51
C VAL A 17 15.92 -8.79 -7.78
N PHE A 18 15.92 -7.78 -8.66
CA PHE A 18 15.26 -7.82 -9.96
C PHE A 18 16.27 -7.52 -11.08
N CYS A 19 16.90 -8.56 -11.61
CA CYS A 19 17.87 -8.46 -12.71
C CYS A 19 17.25 -8.75 -14.09
N SER A 20 17.95 -8.35 -15.15
CA SER A 20 17.71 -8.82 -16.53
C SER A 20 18.17 -10.28 -16.69
N SER A 21 17.87 -10.91 -17.82
CA SER A 21 18.41 -12.24 -18.16
C SER A 21 19.96 -12.28 -18.19
N SER A 22 20.60 -11.13 -18.37
CA SER A 22 22.06 -10.96 -18.34
C SER A 22 22.64 -10.62 -16.96
N GLY A 23 21.83 -10.63 -15.89
CA GLY A 23 22.29 -10.36 -14.53
C GLY A 23 22.52 -8.88 -14.19
N LYS A 24 22.25 -7.96 -15.12
CA LYS A 24 22.36 -6.51 -14.90
C LYS A 24 21.09 -5.94 -14.25
N ALA A 25 21.17 -4.70 -13.76
CA ALA A 25 20.00 -3.97 -13.28
C ALA A 25 18.89 -4.00 -14.34
N ARG A 26 17.70 -4.41 -13.92
CA ARG A 26 16.53 -4.29 -14.79
C ARG A 26 16.17 -2.81 -14.88
N GLY A 27 16.44 -2.19 -16.03
CA GLY A 27 15.97 -0.85 -16.33
C GLY A 27 14.43 -0.75 -16.27
N TYR A 28 13.90 0.47 -16.34
CA TYR A 28 12.46 0.67 -16.33
C TYR A 28 11.82 0.08 -17.60
N SER A 29 11.05 -1.00 -17.45
CA SER A 29 10.28 -1.60 -18.54
C SER A 29 8.88 -2.00 -18.05
N SER A 30 7.88 -1.24 -18.47
CA SER A 30 6.48 -1.51 -18.17
C SER A 30 5.90 -2.68 -19.00
N GLN A 31 6.63 -3.17 -20.01
CA GLN A 31 6.12 -4.20 -20.93
C GLN A 31 5.76 -5.51 -20.22
N ALA A 32 6.60 -5.98 -19.28
CA ALA A 32 6.34 -7.21 -18.55
C ALA A 32 5.04 -7.12 -17.74
N ILE A 33 4.79 -5.95 -17.14
CA ILE A 33 3.62 -5.66 -16.34
C ILE A 33 2.38 -5.50 -17.24
N ARG A 34 2.51 -4.81 -18.38
CA ARG A 34 1.45 -4.71 -19.38
C ARG A 34 1.04 -6.08 -19.93
N LYS A 35 2.00 -6.95 -20.22
CA LYS A 35 1.73 -8.34 -20.61
C LYS A 35 0.99 -9.10 -19.50
N ALA A 36 1.36 -8.88 -18.24
CA ALA A 36 0.64 -9.47 -17.11
C ALA A 36 -0.81 -8.97 -17.00
N PHE A 37 -1.05 -7.67 -17.18
CA PHE A 37 -2.42 -7.12 -17.24
C PHE A 37 -3.24 -7.73 -18.37
N ASN A 38 -2.67 -7.81 -19.58
CA ASN A 38 -3.35 -8.43 -20.72
C ASN A 38 -3.72 -9.89 -20.45
N ARG A 39 -2.80 -10.67 -19.85
CA ARG A 39 -3.06 -12.07 -19.47
C ARG A 39 -4.14 -12.20 -18.40
N ALA A 40 -4.25 -11.21 -17.52
CA ALA A 40 -5.29 -11.15 -16.49
C ALA A 40 -6.62 -10.58 -17.00
N GLY A 41 -6.71 -10.17 -18.29
CA GLY A 41 -7.89 -9.54 -18.86
C GLY A 41 -8.17 -8.11 -18.34
N LEU A 42 -7.18 -7.49 -17.68
CA LEU A 42 -7.32 -6.15 -17.11
C LEU A 42 -7.02 -5.09 -18.20
N ARG A 43 -8.02 -4.26 -18.51
CA ARG A 43 -7.91 -3.12 -19.43
C ARG A 43 -7.60 -1.83 -18.67
N ASP A 44 -7.01 -0.86 -19.36
CA ASP A 44 -6.73 0.50 -18.86
C ASP A 44 -5.93 0.57 -17.55
N CYS A 45 -5.14 -0.47 -17.28
CA CYS A 45 -4.28 -0.57 -16.10
C CYS A 45 -2.81 -0.28 -16.45
N THR A 46 -2.15 0.46 -15.56
CA THR A 46 -0.72 0.76 -15.66
C THR A 46 0.01 0.35 -14.38
N ILE A 47 1.34 0.46 -14.38
CA ILE A 47 2.12 0.25 -13.16
C ILE A 47 1.70 1.20 -12.03
N HIS A 48 1.25 2.41 -12.36
CA HIS A 48 0.76 3.36 -11.38
C HIS A 48 -0.56 2.90 -10.75
N THR A 49 -1.41 2.17 -11.49
CA THR A 49 -2.64 1.57 -10.95
C THR A 49 -2.34 0.65 -9.77
N LEU A 50 -1.27 -0.15 -9.84
CA LEU A 50 -0.86 -1.01 -8.72
C LEU A 50 -0.46 -0.19 -7.49
N ARG A 51 0.26 0.92 -7.69
CA ARG A 51 0.64 1.85 -6.62
C ARG A 51 -0.59 2.52 -6.01
N HIS A 52 -1.56 2.92 -6.84
CA HIS A 52 -2.84 3.46 -6.38
C HIS A 52 -3.60 2.44 -5.54
N THR A 53 -3.74 1.19 -6.00
CA THR A 53 -4.40 0.13 -5.24
C THR A 53 -3.71 -0.14 -3.90
N HIS A 54 -2.38 -0.11 -3.86
CA HIS A 54 -1.66 -0.29 -2.60
C HIS A 54 -1.95 0.84 -1.61
N ALA A 55 -1.88 2.10 -2.07
CA ALA A 55 -2.16 3.28 -1.26
C ALA A 55 -3.59 3.26 -0.69
N SER A 56 -4.59 3.01 -1.55
CA SER A 56 -5.99 2.94 -1.15
C SER A 56 -6.23 1.88 -0.08
N ARG A 57 -5.63 0.69 -0.24
CA ARG A 57 -5.77 -0.38 0.75
C ARG A 57 -5.13 -0.04 2.08
N LEU A 58 -3.99 0.65 2.10
CA LEU A 58 -3.37 1.05 3.37
C LEU A 58 -4.27 2.01 4.16
N ILE A 59 -4.83 3.03 3.50
CA ILE A 59 -5.73 3.99 4.15
C ILE A 59 -7.02 3.31 4.61
N GLN A 60 -7.61 2.45 3.78
CA GLN A 60 -8.80 1.68 4.15
C GLN A 60 -8.57 0.74 5.35
N ASN A 61 -7.34 0.27 5.56
CA ASN A 61 -6.96 -0.49 6.77
C ASN A 61 -6.63 0.41 7.97
N GLY A 62 -6.97 1.70 7.90
CA GLY A 62 -6.87 2.64 9.01
C GLY A 62 -5.50 3.28 9.18
N MET A 63 -4.62 3.19 8.17
CA MET A 63 -3.33 3.89 8.17
C MET A 63 -3.52 5.34 7.74
N ASN A 64 -2.86 6.28 8.42
CA ASN A 64 -3.02 7.69 8.09
C ASN A 64 -2.26 8.07 6.80
N VAL A 65 -2.62 9.18 6.18
CA VAL A 65 -2.05 9.64 4.90
C VAL A 65 -0.52 9.90 4.96
N TYR A 66 0.02 10.28 6.12
CA TYR A 66 1.45 10.54 6.32
C TYR A 66 2.27 9.24 6.41
N GLU A 67 1.73 8.23 7.08
CA GLU A 67 2.31 6.88 7.12
C GLU A 67 2.34 6.29 5.71
N VAL A 68 1.23 6.39 4.98
CA VAL A 68 1.14 5.91 3.59
C VAL A 68 2.12 6.65 2.68
N ARG A 69 2.29 7.97 2.82
CA ARG A 69 3.31 8.74 2.08
C ARG A 69 4.71 8.17 2.31
N THR A 70 5.04 7.86 3.55
CA THR A 70 6.35 7.33 3.94
C THR A 70 6.58 5.96 3.32
N ILE A 71 5.61 5.05 3.40
CA ILE A 71 5.69 3.71 2.79
C ILE A 71 5.82 3.79 1.27
N LEU A 72 5.11 4.71 0.62
CA LEU A 72 5.18 4.90 -0.83
C LEU A 72 6.45 5.64 -1.27
N GLY A 73 7.19 6.27 -0.35
CA GLY A 73 8.37 7.08 -0.66
C GLY A 73 8.04 8.34 -1.47
N HIS A 74 6.85 8.92 -1.28
CA HIS A 74 6.48 10.15 -1.99
C HIS A 74 7.14 11.36 -1.33
N THR A 75 8.02 12.04 -2.06
CA THR A 75 8.66 13.28 -1.60
C THR A 75 7.62 14.33 -1.23
N ASP A 76 6.59 14.48 -2.06
CA ASP A 76 5.51 15.43 -1.89
C ASP A 76 4.21 14.75 -1.43
N ILE A 77 3.70 15.19 -0.28
CA ILE A 77 2.45 14.71 0.30
C ILE A 77 1.25 14.94 -0.62
N ARG A 78 1.26 15.97 -1.49
CA ARG A 78 0.18 16.27 -2.44
C ARG A 78 -0.17 15.08 -3.33
N THR A 79 0.82 14.25 -3.66
CA THR A 79 0.64 13.02 -4.46
C THR A 79 -0.19 11.97 -3.70
N THR A 80 -0.02 11.90 -2.38
CA THR A 80 -0.75 10.98 -1.50
C THR A 80 -2.09 11.54 -1.04
N MET A 81 -2.24 12.88 -0.98
CA MET A 81 -3.50 13.53 -0.58
C MET A 81 -4.69 13.13 -1.45
N ARG A 82 -4.47 12.67 -2.69
CA ARG A 82 -5.52 12.08 -3.53
C ARG A 82 -6.30 10.96 -2.81
N TYR A 83 -5.71 10.25 -1.85
CA TYR A 83 -6.35 9.15 -1.14
C TYR A 83 -6.94 9.55 0.22
N ALA A 84 -6.76 10.79 0.68
CA ALA A 84 -7.18 11.21 2.03
C ALA A 84 -8.69 11.05 2.26
N HIS A 85 -9.50 11.18 1.21
CA HIS A 85 -10.96 10.96 1.28
C HIS A 85 -11.35 9.51 1.65
N LEU A 86 -10.43 8.55 1.54
CA LEU A 86 -10.68 7.15 1.96
C LEU A 86 -10.56 6.97 3.48
N ASP A 87 -9.97 7.94 4.18
CA ASP A 87 -9.81 7.93 5.64
C ASP A 87 -11.15 8.20 6.35
N ASP A 88 -12.03 8.99 5.73
CA ASP A 88 -13.28 9.49 6.33
C ASP A 88 -14.23 8.37 6.78
N VAL A 89 -14.22 7.23 6.08
CA VAL A 89 -15.01 6.04 6.45
C VAL A 89 -14.46 5.38 7.72
N ALA A 90 -13.15 5.42 7.94
CA ALA A 90 -12.47 4.81 9.09
C ALA A 90 -12.40 5.74 10.31
N VAL A 91 -12.38 7.06 10.10
CA VAL A 91 -12.40 8.04 11.21
C VAL A 91 -13.71 7.95 12.00
N SER A 92 -14.85 7.77 11.31
CA SER A 92 -16.16 7.66 11.96
C SER A 92 -16.30 6.39 12.83
N SER A 93 -15.61 5.30 12.49
CA SER A 93 -15.61 4.09 13.33
C SER A 93 -14.67 4.23 14.51
N LYS A 94 -13.41 4.67 14.30
CA LYS A 94 -12.44 4.85 15.39
C LYS A 94 -12.90 5.88 16.43
N ALA A 95 -13.52 6.98 15.99
CA ALA A 95 -14.07 7.98 16.90
C ALA A 95 -15.21 7.41 17.75
N ARG A 96 -16.08 6.55 17.17
CA ARG A 96 -17.11 5.83 17.93
C ARG A 96 -16.48 4.90 18.95
N ASP A 97 -15.49 4.09 18.54
CA ASP A 97 -14.84 3.12 19.43
C ASP A 97 -14.24 3.82 20.67
N VAL A 98 -13.58 4.97 20.48
CA VAL A 98 -13.02 5.77 21.59
C VAL A 98 -14.12 6.33 22.50
N ILE A 99 -15.21 6.85 21.93
CA ILE A 99 -16.35 7.38 22.70
C ILE A 99 -17.02 6.25 23.50
N ASP A 100 -17.17 5.07 22.91
CA ASP A 100 -17.77 3.92 23.58
C ASP A 100 -16.94 3.43 24.77
N VAL A 101 -15.60 3.45 24.65
CA VAL A 101 -14.70 3.16 25.78
C VAL A 101 -14.89 4.17 26.91
N PHE A 102 -14.90 5.47 26.61
CA PHE A 102 -15.12 6.51 27.63
C PHE A 102 -16.50 6.40 28.31
N ASN A 103 -17.54 6.02 27.57
CA ASN A 103 -18.88 5.84 28.10
C ASN A 103 -18.98 4.61 29.03
N GLN A 104 -18.21 3.55 28.77
CA GLN A 104 -18.18 2.36 29.62
C GLN A 104 -17.43 2.60 30.93
N GLU A 105 -16.35 3.38 30.92
CA GLU A 105 -15.60 3.74 32.15
C GLU A 105 -16.37 4.70 33.06
N SER A 106 -17.29 5.49 32.51
CA SER A 106 -18.11 6.44 33.27
C SER A 106 -19.33 5.81 33.96
N GLY A 107 -19.60 4.51 33.74
CA GLY A 107 -20.79 3.80 34.23
C GLY A 107 -20.60 2.98 35.52
N TYR A 108 -19.50 3.14 36.25
CA TYR A 108 -19.23 2.40 37.48
C TYR A 108 -18.99 3.37 38.66
N GLY A 109 -20.06 3.74 39.36
CA GLY A 109 -19.97 4.59 40.55
C GLY A 109 -21.29 5.25 40.96
N ASP A 110 -22.33 4.46 41.20
CA ASP A 110 -23.47 4.87 42.04
C ASP A 110 -24.01 3.60 42.74
N ASP A 111 -23.32 3.19 43.80
CA ASP A 111 -23.77 2.25 44.84
C ASP A 111 -23.30 2.77 46.21
#